data_AF-A0A177FPB3-F1
#
_entry.id   AF-A0A177FPB3-F1
#
_cell.length_a   1.000
_cell.length_b   1.000
_cell.length_c   1.000
_cell.angle_alpha   90.00
_cell.angle_beta   90.00
_cell.angle_gamma   90.00
#
_symmetry.space_group_name_H-M   'P 1'
#
loop_
_entity.id
_entity.type
_entity.pdbx_description
1 polymer ?
#
loop_
_entity_poly.entity_id
_entity_poly.type
_entity_poly.pdbx_seq_one_letter_code
_entity_poly.pdbx_strand_id
1 'polypeptide(L)'
;MSYVPGRFYATKPWAAYDVLRDSVMPEILTGSAYMSLALYIAASIVNTLKPQPQFSEEWMLTRQSTNYRLLRQLLKNQQGHPWDWAITCIVVAGYAESMAGLADRGRKHTKAGLVMLQDFRNLQRMRLSSGSIAFKVFLQTGVPMMFTTSAALETAMNSACQNLRRIQSWTRLKRRARCSSLHCQYHSPESAANDEATEPAVSSNGQCRYWTARQRALGPTTAMGRLLASKPIQMPMSDERLVMATIYALNGILCNLQGDDAAAETFLANVGEMTVNSLDEGVDLSVPPRFALQNCVHIVIACAEKQGLWFYHGPGHALPAMRTWEALEFVEITMLTSPAKQQKIMAALRGWLCWQPQELTTGGGDTSLFSDDKELQEFKDEIIANWKARRGSGTSSRETATHAKHP
;
A
#
# COMPACT_ATOMS: atom_id res chain seq x y z
N MET A 1 -29.43 -1.84 4.02
CA MET A 1 -29.04 -1.49 2.64
C MET A 1 -27.75 -0.67 2.71
N SER A 2 -26.68 -1.06 2.00
CA SER A 2 -25.47 -0.25 1.93
C SER A 2 -25.72 0.97 1.04
N TYR A 3 -25.43 2.18 1.55
CA TYR A 3 -25.50 3.43 0.79
C TYR A 3 -24.35 3.59 -0.22
N VAL A 4 -23.45 2.60 -0.31
CA VAL A 4 -22.29 2.62 -1.21
C VAL A 4 -22.67 1.99 -2.56
N PRO A 5 -22.46 2.68 -3.70
CA PRO A 5 -22.71 2.13 -5.03
C PRO A 5 -21.74 0.98 -5.41
N GLY A 6 -21.97 -0.23 -4.88
CA GLY A 6 -21.10 -1.39 -5.09
C GLY A 6 -20.75 -1.68 -6.56
N ARG A 7 -21.75 -1.54 -7.46
CA ARG A 7 -21.57 -1.72 -8.91
C ARG A 7 -20.55 -0.76 -9.55
N PHE A 8 -20.38 0.45 -9.01
CA PHE A 8 -19.40 1.42 -9.54
C PHE A 8 -17.98 1.12 -9.08
N TYR A 9 -17.85 0.52 -7.89
CA TYR A 9 -16.56 0.21 -7.28
C TYR A 9 -16.13 -1.24 -7.50
N ALA A 10 -17.00 -2.05 -8.11
CA ALA A 10 -16.86 -3.49 -8.26
C ALA A 10 -16.69 -4.21 -6.91
N THR A 11 -17.36 -3.68 -5.88
CA THR A 11 -17.32 -4.18 -4.52
C THR A 11 -18.69 -4.59 -4.03
N LYS A 12 -18.73 -5.68 -3.25
CA LYS A 12 -19.99 -6.18 -2.69
C LYS A 12 -20.58 -5.18 -1.70
N PRO A 13 -21.93 -5.01 -1.65
CA PRO A 13 -22.58 -4.14 -0.66
C PRO A 13 -22.31 -4.56 0.79
N TRP A 14 -22.01 -5.83 1.03
CA TRP A 14 -21.64 -6.43 2.32
C TRP A 14 -20.18 -6.88 2.34
N ALA A 15 -19.31 -6.23 1.56
CA ALA A 15 -17.90 -6.56 1.51
C ALA A 15 -17.31 -6.75 2.92
N ALA A 16 -16.47 -7.77 3.12
CA ALA A 16 -15.80 -7.97 4.40
C ALA A 16 -14.93 -6.77 4.79
N TYR A 17 -14.44 -6.05 3.76
CA TYR A 17 -13.84 -4.73 3.92
C TYR A 17 -14.27 -3.81 2.78
N ASP A 18 -14.90 -2.70 3.12
CA ASP A 18 -15.20 -1.61 2.20
C ASP A 18 -14.52 -0.35 2.74
N VAL A 19 -13.54 0.18 2.00
CA VAL A 19 -12.81 1.40 2.41
C VAL A 19 -13.77 2.55 2.68
N LEU A 20 -14.82 2.69 1.86
CA LEU A 20 -15.81 3.73 2.04
C LEU A 20 -16.65 3.47 3.29
N ARG A 21 -17.11 2.24 3.52
CA ARG A 21 -17.93 1.89 4.70
C ARG A 21 -17.13 1.87 6.01
N ASP A 22 -15.96 1.26 6.01
CA ASP A 22 -15.24 0.88 7.24
C ASP A 22 -14.22 1.93 7.66
N SER A 23 -13.67 2.69 6.70
CA SER A 23 -12.74 3.78 7.01
C SER A 23 -13.38 5.14 6.91
N VAL A 24 -14.30 5.34 5.97
CA VAL A 24 -14.71 6.69 5.56
C VAL A 24 -16.12 7.06 6.03
N MET A 25 -17.08 6.14 6.10
CA MET A 25 -18.49 6.44 6.43
C MET A 25 -18.70 6.87 7.89
N PRO A 26 -18.13 6.20 8.90
CA PRO A 26 -18.18 6.68 10.28
C PRO A 26 -17.60 8.09 10.42
N GLU A 27 -16.60 8.41 9.61
CA GLU A 27 -15.88 9.69 9.62
C GLU A 27 -16.63 10.77 8.81
N ILE A 28 -17.28 10.39 7.70
CA ILE A 28 -18.18 11.22 6.89
C ILE A 28 -19.42 11.63 7.68
N LEU A 29 -20.02 10.69 8.42
CA LEU A 29 -21.23 10.92 9.21
C LEU A 29 -21.00 11.89 10.37
N THR A 30 -19.73 12.06 10.79
CA THR A 30 -19.35 12.92 11.91
C THR A 30 -18.60 14.19 11.49
N GLY A 31 -18.14 14.29 10.23
CA GLY A 31 -17.28 15.37 9.75
C GLY A 31 -17.74 16.03 8.45
N SER A 32 -18.31 17.23 8.55
CA SER A 32 -18.74 18.05 7.39
C SER A 32 -17.59 18.39 6.43
N ALA A 33 -16.36 18.56 6.94
CA ALA A 33 -15.17 18.84 6.15
C ALA A 33 -14.80 17.70 5.19
N TYR A 34 -14.81 16.46 5.67
CA TYR A 34 -14.43 15.30 4.87
C TYR A 34 -15.46 15.01 3.78
N MET A 35 -16.76 15.04 4.12
CA MET A 35 -17.83 14.85 3.12
C MET A 35 -17.72 15.89 1.99
N SER A 36 -17.38 17.13 2.34
CA SER A 36 -17.21 18.19 1.35
C SER A 36 -15.99 17.96 0.44
N LEU A 37 -14.89 17.42 0.98
CA LEU A 37 -13.70 17.01 0.22
C LEU A 37 -13.95 15.77 -0.65
N ALA A 38 -14.64 14.75 -0.14
CA ALA A 38 -14.96 13.53 -0.89
C ALA A 38 -15.85 13.84 -2.11
N LEU A 39 -16.85 14.70 -1.94
CA LEU A 39 -17.70 15.18 -3.04
C LEU A 39 -16.90 16.00 -4.07
N TYR A 40 -15.93 16.79 -3.62
CA TYR A 40 -15.02 17.50 -4.51
C TYR A 40 -14.13 16.54 -5.33
N ILE A 41 -13.57 15.50 -4.70
CA ILE A 41 -12.79 14.44 -5.38
C ILE A 41 -13.64 13.76 -6.45
N ALA A 42 -14.85 13.32 -6.10
CA ALA A 42 -15.75 12.65 -7.02
C ALA A 42 -16.09 13.54 -8.22
N ALA A 43 -16.42 14.80 -7.97
CA ALA A 43 -16.69 15.77 -9.03
C ALA A 43 -15.47 16.03 -9.92
N SER A 44 -14.27 16.19 -9.34
CA SER A 44 -13.02 16.34 -10.10
C SER A 44 -12.77 15.15 -11.01
N ILE A 45 -12.87 13.91 -10.50
CA ILE A 45 -12.66 12.69 -11.30
C ILE A 45 -13.65 12.64 -12.46
N VAL A 46 -14.94 12.90 -12.20
CA VAL A 46 -15.96 12.91 -13.26
C VAL A 46 -15.65 13.97 -14.30
N ASN A 47 -15.31 15.19 -13.89
CA ASN A 47 -15.04 16.29 -14.81
C ASN A 47 -13.78 16.05 -15.66
N THR A 48 -12.75 15.40 -15.11
CA THR A 48 -11.54 14.99 -15.86
C THR A 48 -11.83 13.89 -16.88
N LEU A 49 -12.71 12.93 -16.55
CA LEU A 49 -13.08 11.85 -17.46
C LEU A 49 -14.08 12.28 -18.54
N LYS A 50 -15.05 13.13 -18.16
CA LYS A 50 -16.08 13.68 -19.05
C LYS A 50 -16.62 14.98 -18.44
N PRO A 51 -16.34 16.15 -19.04
CA PRO A 51 -16.85 17.40 -18.51
C PRO A 51 -18.37 17.39 -18.37
N GLN A 52 -18.88 17.71 -17.18
CA GLN A 52 -20.32 17.77 -16.92
C GLN A 52 -20.73 19.21 -16.60
N PRO A 53 -21.81 19.75 -17.21
CA PRO A 53 -22.25 21.12 -16.95
C PRO A 53 -22.62 21.38 -15.48
N GLN A 54 -23.08 20.34 -14.79
CA GLN A 54 -23.42 20.38 -13.36
C GLN A 54 -22.20 20.53 -12.44
N PHE A 55 -20.98 20.31 -12.94
CA PHE A 55 -19.71 20.55 -12.24
C PHE A 55 -18.95 21.69 -12.93
N SER A 56 -19.64 22.82 -13.13
CA SER A 56 -19.04 24.03 -13.69
C SER A 56 -17.81 24.45 -12.89
N GLU A 57 -16.92 25.19 -13.53
CA GLU A 57 -15.73 25.75 -12.87
C GLU A 57 -16.11 26.57 -11.63
N GLU A 58 -17.19 27.35 -11.72
CA GLU A 58 -17.74 28.13 -10.60
C GLU A 58 -18.22 27.25 -9.43
N TRP A 59 -18.86 26.12 -9.71
CA TRP A 59 -19.26 25.15 -8.69
C TRP A 59 -18.03 24.54 -8.01
N MET A 60 -17.01 24.16 -8.80
CA MET A 60 -15.76 23.60 -8.30
C MET A 60 -15.02 24.60 -7.39
N LEU A 61 -14.97 25.88 -7.78
CA LEU A 61 -14.37 26.96 -6.99
C LEU A 61 -15.15 27.23 -5.69
N THR A 62 -16.49 27.24 -5.75
CA THR A 62 -17.36 27.43 -4.58
C THR A 62 -17.19 26.28 -3.58
N ARG A 63 -17.11 25.05 -4.08
CA ARG A 63 -16.88 23.86 -3.25
C ARG A 63 -15.49 23.87 -2.63
N GLN A 64 -14.49 24.27 -3.41
CA GLN A 64 -13.12 24.45 -2.93
C GLN A 64 -13.05 25.51 -1.81
N SER A 65 -13.68 26.67 -1.99
CA SER A 65 -13.79 27.71 -0.94
C SER A 65 -14.45 27.18 0.34
N THR A 66 -15.52 26.40 0.18
CA THR A 66 -16.21 25.74 1.30
C THR A 66 -15.29 24.76 2.03
N ASN A 67 -14.53 23.94 1.30
CA ASN A 67 -13.55 23.01 1.86
C ASN A 67 -12.49 23.75 2.68
N TYR A 68 -11.93 24.85 2.16
CA TYR A 68 -10.94 25.65 2.90
C TYR A 68 -11.51 26.26 4.17
N ARG A 69 -12.76 26.74 4.13
CA ARG A 69 -13.44 27.26 5.33
C ARG A 69 -13.62 26.18 6.39
N LEU A 70 -14.08 24.99 6.00
CA LEU A 70 -14.29 23.86 6.91
C LEU A 70 -12.98 23.34 7.49
N LEU A 71 -11.93 23.19 6.66
CA LEU A 71 -10.59 22.82 7.12
C LEU A 71 -10.04 23.85 8.12
N ARG A 72 -10.22 25.14 7.85
CA ARG A 72 -9.79 26.21 8.77
C ARG A 72 -10.55 26.19 10.09
N GLN A 73 -11.84 25.87 10.08
CA GLN A 73 -12.62 25.71 11.32
C GLN A 73 -12.12 24.50 12.12
N LEU A 74 -11.89 23.37 11.45
CA LEU A 74 -11.37 22.15 12.06
C LEU A 74 -10.00 22.38 12.72
N LEU A 75 -9.08 23.05 12.02
CA LEU A 75 -7.74 23.36 12.56
C LEU A 75 -7.77 24.34 13.73
N LYS A 76 -8.78 25.22 13.80
CA LYS A 76 -8.99 26.14 14.93
C LYS A 76 -9.66 25.47 16.12
N ASN A 77 -10.48 24.45 15.88
CA ASN A 77 -11.23 23.74 16.92
C ASN A 77 -10.62 22.37 17.24
N GLN A 78 -9.37 22.36 17.72
CA GLN A 78 -8.64 21.13 18.03
C GLN A 78 -9.17 20.38 19.27
N GLN A 79 -9.99 21.03 20.10
CA GLN A 79 -10.56 20.40 21.29
C GLN A 79 -11.76 19.48 20.98
N GLY A 80 -12.39 19.63 19.81
CA GLY A 80 -13.58 18.86 19.43
C GLY A 80 -13.33 17.63 18.55
N HIS A 81 -12.08 17.38 18.13
CA HIS A 81 -11.75 16.31 17.19
C HIS A 81 -10.46 15.57 17.58
N PRO A 82 -10.36 14.26 17.29
CA PRO A 82 -9.10 13.52 17.45
C PRO A 82 -7.96 14.16 16.65
N TRP A 83 -6.73 14.14 17.20
CA TRP A 83 -5.55 14.76 16.60
C TRP A 83 -5.26 14.25 15.17
N ASP A 84 -5.46 12.96 14.94
CA ASP A 84 -5.20 12.27 13.68
C ASP A 84 -6.16 12.72 12.56
N TRP A 85 -7.34 13.22 12.93
CA TRP A 85 -8.39 13.61 11.99
C TRP A 85 -8.01 14.83 11.16
N ALA A 86 -7.37 15.81 11.79
CA ALA A 86 -6.91 17.01 11.10
C ALA A 86 -5.86 16.67 10.03
N ILE A 87 -4.97 15.73 10.35
CA ILE A 87 -3.95 15.21 9.43
C ILE A 87 -4.64 14.51 8.26
N THR A 88 -5.56 13.58 8.52
CA THR A 88 -6.32 12.86 7.49
C THR A 88 -7.03 13.82 6.53
N CYS A 89 -7.72 14.84 7.06
CA CYS A 89 -8.43 15.81 6.22
C CYS A 89 -7.48 16.61 5.32
N ILE A 90 -6.32 17.03 5.85
CA ILE A 90 -5.34 17.79 5.07
C ILE A 90 -4.71 16.93 3.97
N VAL A 91 -4.29 15.70 4.27
CA VAL A 91 -3.70 14.84 3.24
C VAL A 91 -4.73 14.49 2.17
N VAL A 92 -5.98 14.19 2.55
CA VAL A 92 -7.07 13.94 1.59
C VAL A 92 -7.35 15.16 0.72
N ALA A 93 -7.28 16.38 1.27
CA ALA A 93 -7.34 17.59 0.46
C ALA A 93 -6.17 17.65 -0.53
N GLY A 94 -4.96 17.24 -0.14
CA GLY A 94 -3.82 17.11 -1.03
C GLY A 94 -4.05 16.15 -2.19
N TYR A 95 -4.61 14.97 -1.90
CA TYR A 95 -5.04 14.01 -2.92
C TYR A 95 -6.09 14.60 -3.86
N ALA A 96 -7.10 15.27 -3.30
CA ALA A 96 -8.18 15.88 -4.07
C ALA A 96 -7.70 16.93 -5.06
N GLU A 97 -6.86 17.86 -4.59
CA GLU A 97 -6.28 18.92 -5.42
C GLU A 97 -5.36 18.32 -6.50
N SER A 98 -4.58 17.28 -6.17
CA SER A 98 -3.77 16.56 -7.15
C SER A 98 -4.63 15.88 -8.23
N MET A 99 -5.74 15.26 -7.83
CA MET A 99 -6.68 14.63 -8.77
C MET A 99 -7.45 15.64 -9.61
N ALA A 100 -7.63 16.87 -9.11
CA ALA A 100 -8.23 17.99 -9.85
C ALA A 100 -7.25 18.69 -10.81
N GLY A 101 -6.02 18.18 -11.00
CA GLY A 101 -5.00 18.80 -11.84
C GLY A 101 -4.19 19.91 -11.16
N LEU A 102 -4.45 20.21 -9.88
CA LEU A 102 -3.77 21.24 -9.10
C LEU A 102 -2.58 20.66 -8.30
N ALA A 103 -1.64 20.03 -9.01
CA ALA A 103 -0.56 19.25 -8.42
C ALA A 103 0.31 20.01 -7.39
N ASP A 104 0.65 21.29 -7.64
CA ASP A 104 1.41 22.11 -6.70
C ASP A 104 0.67 22.37 -5.40
N ARG A 105 -0.63 22.59 -5.48
CA ARG A 105 -1.49 22.82 -4.33
C ARG A 105 -1.68 21.51 -3.55
N GLY A 106 -1.86 20.40 -4.25
CA GLY A 106 -1.86 19.06 -3.68
C GLY A 106 -0.59 18.79 -2.87
N ARG A 107 0.59 19.07 -3.45
CA ARG A 107 1.88 18.94 -2.76
C ARG A 107 1.99 19.78 -1.49
N LYS A 108 1.45 21.00 -1.47
CA LYS A 108 1.46 21.86 -0.27
C LYS A 108 0.65 21.25 0.88
N HIS A 109 -0.51 20.68 0.57
CA HIS A 109 -1.35 19.99 1.56
C HIS A 109 -0.70 18.70 2.07
N THR A 110 -0.20 17.85 1.17
CA THR A 110 0.52 16.63 1.57
C THR A 110 1.73 16.97 2.45
N LYS A 111 2.46 18.05 2.13
CA LYS A 111 3.55 18.56 2.97
C LYS A 111 3.07 19.08 4.33
N ALA A 112 1.94 19.79 4.39
CA ALA A 112 1.38 20.25 5.66
C ALA A 112 0.96 19.08 6.54
N GLY A 113 0.32 18.07 5.96
CA GLY A 113 -0.03 16.83 6.66
C GLY A 113 1.21 16.10 7.20
N LEU A 114 2.30 16.05 6.42
CA LEU A 114 3.58 15.52 6.90
C LEU A 114 4.15 16.31 8.09
N VAL A 115 4.13 17.64 8.03
CA VAL A 115 4.61 18.49 9.14
C VAL A 115 3.80 18.25 10.41
N MET A 116 2.49 18.09 10.28
CA MET A 116 1.61 17.78 11.42
C MET A 116 1.82 16.37 11.95
N LEU A 117 2.10 15.40 11.07
CA LEU A 117 2.41 14.04 11.44
C LEU A 117 3.76 13.93 12.16
N GLN A 118 4.69 14.86 11.90
CA GLN A 118 6.06 14.95 12.42
C GLN A 118 6.99 13.80 11.99
N ASP A 119 6.54 12.56 12.10
CA ASP A 119 7.26 11.33 11.72
C ASP A 119 6.27 10.33 11.09
N PHE A 120 6.61 9.72 9.97
CA PHE A 120 5.79 8.67 9.32
C PHE A 120 5.45 7.51 10.24
N ARG A 121 6.30 7.21 11.22
CA ARG A 121 6.03 6.16 12.22
C ARG A 121 4.75 6.45 13.02
N ASN A 122 4.36 7.72 13.14
CA ASN A 122 3.11 8.09 13.79
C ASN A 122 1.86 7.64 13.02
N LEU A 123 1.96 7.22 11.74
CA LEU A 123 0.84 6.61 11.00
C LEU A 123 0.26 5.40 11.74
N GLN A 124 1.12 4.62 12.40
CA GLN A 124 0.67 3.45 13.17
C GLN A 124 0.02 3.81 14.50
N ARG A 125 0.23 5.04 14.99
CA ARG A 125 -0.37 5.57 16.23
C ARG A 125 -1.72 6.25 15.97
N MET A 126 -2.05 6.54 14.72
CA MET A 126 -3.36 7.03 14.33
C MET A 126 -4.39 5.90 14.43
N ARG A 127 -5.66 6.24 14.55
CA ARG A 127 -6.73 5.24 14.39
C ARG A 127 -6.59 4.55 13.04
N LEU A 128 -6.89 3.25 12.99
CA LEU A 128 -6.68 2.41 11.81
C LEU A 128 -7.23 3.07 10.52
N SER A 129 -8.46 3.58 10.56
CA SER A 129 -9.10 4.28 9.43
C SER A 129 -8.27 5.47 8.94
N SER A 130 -7.96 6.39 9.85
CA SER A 130 -7.21 7.61 9.57
C SER A 130 -5.77 7.33 9.09
N GLY A 131 -5.05 6.44 9.78
CA GLY A 131 -3.70 6.03 9.41
C GLY A 131 -3.64 5.33 8.06
N SER A 132 -4.62 4.46 7.77
CA SER A 132 -4.73 3.73 6.51
C SER A 132 -5.07 4.65 5.32
N ILE A 133 -5.98 5.62 5.51
CA ILE A 133 -6.27 6.66 4.50
C ILE A 133 -5.03 7.52 4.24
N ALA A 134 -4.37 8.01 5.30
CA ALA A 134 -3.19 8.85 5.16
C ALA A 134 -2.06 8.11 4.44
N PHE A 135 -1.79 6.85 4.82
CA PHE A 135 -0.81 6.00 4.17
C PHE A 135 -1.11 5.81 2.66
N LYS A 136 -2.35 5.51 2.30
CA LYS A 136 -2.77 5.42 0.89
C LYS A 136 -2.55 6.73 0.14
N VAL A 137 -2.96 7.85 0.72
CA VAL A 137 -2.80 9.16 0.09
C VAL A 137 -1.32 9.45 -0.17
N PHE A 138 -0.46 9.22 0.82
CA PHE A 138 0.99 9.38 0.68
C PHE A 138 1.57 8.51 -0.43
N LEU A 139 1.12 7.25 -0.55
CA LEU A 139 1.52 6.39 -1.66
C LEU A 139 1.07 6.93 -3.02
N GLN A 140 -0.17 7.41 -3.13
CA GLN A 140 -0.74 7.82 -4.42
C GLN A 140 -0.22 9.17 -4.91
N THR A 141 -0.09 10.16 -4.02
CA THR A 141 0.42 11.50 -4.38
C THR A 141 1.95 11.57 -4.36
N GLY A 142 2.59 10.56 -3.78
CA GLY A 142 3.96 10.64 -3.31
C GLY A 142 4.12 11.55 -2.11
N VAL A 143 5.30 11.49 -1.50
CA VAL A 143 5.61 12.20 -0.27
C VAL A 143 6.66 13.29 -0.50
N PRO A 144 6.24 14.57 -0.64
CA PRO A 144 7.16 15.67 -0.78
C PRO A 144 8.13 15.73 0.40
N MET A 145 9.42 15.92 0.11
CA MET A 145 10.47 16.08 1.12
C MET A 145 10.69 14.86 2.03
N MET A 146 10.29 13.64 1.63
CA MET A 146 10.56 12.44 2.43
C MET A 146 12.06 12.32 2.80
N PHE A 147 12.94 12.57 1.83
CA PHE A 147 14.39 12.56 2.05
C PHE A 147 14.96 13.98 1.97
N THR A 148 15.06 14.64 3.12
CA THR A 148 15.56 16.02 3.23
C THR A 148 17.08 16.12 3.19
N THR A 149 17.81 15.05 3.50
CA THR A 149 19.27 15.00 3.51
C THR A 149 19.76 13.74 2.80
N SER A 150 21.00 13.77 2.29
CA SER A 150 21.64 12.57 1.70
C SER A 150 21.73 11.45 2.73
N ALA A 151 22.10 11.78 3.98
CA ALA A 151 22.19 10.81 5.06
C ALA A 151 20.85 10.11 5.36
N ALA A 152 19.72 10.84 5.32
CA ALA A 152 18.39 10.24 5.51
C ALA A 152 18.04 9.30 4.35
N LEU A 153 18.32 9.72 3.10
CA LEU A 153 18.13 8.88 1.92
C LEU A 153 18.98 7.61 2.00
N GLU A 154 20.27 7.72 2.28
CA GLU A 154 21.20 6.61 2.39
C GLU A 154 20.81 5.63 3.51
N THR A 155 20.36 6.15 4.66
CA THR A 155 19.88 5.31 5.76
C THR A 155 18.65 4.51 5.35
N ALA A 156 17.66 5.16 4.72
CA ALA A 156 16.45 4.50 4.24
C ALA A 156 16.76 3.50 3.11
N MET A 157 17.66 3.85 2.18
CA MET A 157 18.13 2.95 1.13
C MET A 157 18.82 1.71 1.68
N ASN A 158 19.74 1.88 2.64
CA ASN A 158 20.42 0.75 3.27
C ASN A 158 19.42 -0.15 4.00
N SER A 159 18.47 0.43 4.73
CA SER A 159 17.40 -0.31 5.43
C SER A 159 16.53 -1.09 4.44
N ALA A 160 16.09 -0.45 3.35
CA ALA A 160 15.29 -1.08 2.31
C ALA A 160 16.05 -2.23 1.63
N CYS A 161 17.32 -2.02 1.28
CA CYS A 161 18.16 -3.06 0.66
C CYS A 161 18.41 -4.25 1.59
N GLN A 162 18.69 -4.00 2.87
CA GLN A 162 18.83 -5.06 3.87
C GLN A 162 17.53 -5.86 4.03
N ASN A 163 16.38 -5.18 4.08
CA ASN A 163 15.08 -5.85 4.19
C ASN A 163 14.76 -6.69 2.94
N LEU A 164 15.07 -6.20 1.74
CA LEU A 164 14.92 -6.99 0.50
C LEU A 164 15.82 -8.23 0.51
N ARG A 165 17.10 -8.09 0.91
CA ARG A 165 18.02 -9.23 1.06
C ARG A 165 17.52 -10.26 2.08
N ARG A 166 16.92 -9.79 3.19
CA ARG A 166 16.28 -10.65 4.20
C ARG A 166 15.11 -11.42 3.61
N ILE A 167 14.18 -10.73 2.94
CA ILE A 167 13.02 -11.34 2.27
C ILE A 167 13.47 -12.37 1.23
N GLN A 168 14.46 -12.03 0.40
CA GLN A 168 14.98 -12.92 -0.64
C GLN A 168 15.64 -14.17 -0.04
N SER A 169 16.49 -14.00 0.97
CA SER A 169 17.18 -15.10 1.65
C SER A 169 16.18 -16.04 2.33
N TRP A 170 15.22 -15.47 3.07
CA TRP A 170 14.16 -16.23 3.72
C TRP A 170 13.29 -16.98 2.70
N THR A 171 12.92 -16.32 1.59
CA THR A 171 12.15 -16.95 0.51
C THR A 171 12.94 -18.13 -0.07
N ARG A 172 14.23 -17.95 -0.41
CA ARG A 172 15.10 -19.04 -0.90
C ARG A 172 15.20 -20.20 0.10
N LEU A 173 15.30 -19.91 1.40
CA LEU A 173 15.34 -20.92 2.45
C LEU A 173 14.02 -21.72 2.48
N LYS A 174 12.87 -21.05 2.57
CA LYS A 174 11.54 -21.70 2.59
C LYS A 174 11.26 -22.48 1.29
N ARG A 175 11.85 -22.09 0.16
CA ARG A 175 11.77 -22.82 -1.11
C ARG A 175 12.58 -24.12 -1.14
N ARG A 176 13.72 -24.13 -0.44
CA ARG A 176 14.64 -25.29 -0.37
C ARG A 176 14.36 -26.19 0.83
N ALA A 177 13.62 -25.71 1.81
CA ALA A 177 13.17 -26.49 2.95
C ALA A 177 12.34 -27.68 2.44
N ARG A 178 12.90 -28.89 2.56
CA ARG A 178 12.12 -30.12 2.35
C ARG A 178 11.00 -30.11 3.39
N CYS A 179 9.81 -30.57 2.99
CA CYS A 179 8.72 -30.84 3.91
C CYS A 179 9.19 -31.95 4.87
N SER A 180 9.87 -31.57 5.96
CA SER A 180 10.29 -32.54 6.97
C SER A 180 9.04 -32.90 7.76
N SER A 181 8.68 -34.17 7.68
CA SER A 181 7.52 -34.78 8.33
C SER A 181 7.46 -34.54 9.85
N LEU A 182 8.56 -34.09 10.46
CA LEU A 182 8.67 -33.79 11.89
C LEU A 182 7.96 -32.51 12.34
N HIS A 183 7.65 -31.56 11.44
CA HIS A 183 6.85 -30.37 11.78
C HIS A 183 5.35 -30.51 11.45
N CYS A 184 4.94 -31.61 10.82
CA CYS A 184 3.52 -31.91 10.57
C CYS A 184 2.86 -32.76 11.69
N GLN A 185 3.60 -33.13 12.75
CA GLN A 185 3.11 -34.07 13.76
C GLN A 185 2.79 -33.47 15.14
N TYR A 186 3.01 -32.18 15.39
CA TYR A 186 2.72 -31.63 16.72
C TYR A 186 1.29 -31.07 16.83
N HIS A 187 0.32 -31.98 16.80
CA HIS A 187 -0.91 -31.82 17.57
C HIS A 187 -0.84 -32.82 18.72
N SER A 188 -0.53 -32.34 19.92
CA SER A 188 -0.75 -33.11 21.14
C SER A 188 -2.26 -33.32 21.29
N PRO A 189 -2.76 -34.57 21.35
CA PRO A 189 -4.18 -34.84 21.42
C PRO A 189 -4.60 -34.94 22.87
N GLU A 190 -4.89 -33.81 23.52
CA GLU A 190 -5.50 -33.83 24.86
C GLU A 190 -6.31 -32.55 25.14
N SER A 191 -7.31 -32.27 24.30
CA SER A 191 -8.59 -31.68 24.77
C SER A 191 -9.67 -31.91 23.72
N ALA A 192 -10.51 -32.91 23.98
CA ALA A 192 -11.64 -33.31 23.16
C ALA A 192 -12.79 -32.27 23.16
N ALA A 193 -13.63 -32.43 22.12
CA ALA A 193 -15.05 -32.06 22.01
C ALA A 193 -15.38 -30.68 21.40
N ASN A 194 -15.39 -30.59 20.07
CA ASN A 194 -16.64 -30.70 19.30
C ASN A 194 -16.36 -30.65 17.79
N ASP A 195 -17.12 -31.48 17.06
CA ASP A 195 -17.01 -31.77 15.64
C ASP A 195 -17.13 -30.54 14.72
N GLU A 196 -16.18 -30.42 13.77
CA GLU A 196 -16.45 -30.35 12.32
C GLU A 196 -15.13 -30.37 11.53
N ALA A 197 -14.87 -31.49 10.85
CA ALA A 197 -13.99 -31.67 9.69
C ALA A 197 -12.60 -30.98 9.67
N THR A 198 -11.67 -31.39 10.54
CA THR A 198 -10.23 -31.20 10.30
C THR A 198 -9.72 -32.19 9.26
N GLU A 199 -9.51 -31.72 8.03
CA GLU A 199 -8.79 -32.45 6.98
C GLU A 199 -7.38 -32.87 7.46
N PRO A 200 -6.89 -34.06 7.05
CA PRO A 200 -5.60 -34.59 7.51
C PRO A 200 -4.41 -33.73 7.06
N ALA A 201 -3.39 -33.67 7.92
CA ALA A 201 -2.25 -32.76 7.93
C ALA A 201 -1.19 -32.93 6.82
N VAL A 202 -1.56 -33.44 5.64
CA VAL A 202 -0.67 -33.55 4.47
C VAL A 202 -1.48 -33.20 3.24
N SER A 203 -1.21 -32.05 2.60
CA SER A 203 -1.67 -31.88 1.23
C SER A 203 -0.99 -32.96 0.39
N SER A 204 -1.79 -33.69 -0.37
CA SER A 204 -1.47 -34.92 -1.12
C SER A 204 -0.27 -34.83 -2.09
N ASN A 205 0.42 -33.70 -2.16
CA ASN A 205 1.49 -33.39 -3.13
C ASN A 205 2.84 -33.03 -2.48
N GLY A 206 3.04 -33.22 -1.17
CA GLY A 206 4.34 -32.99 -0.50
C GLY A 206 4.76 -31.51 -0.36
N GLN A 207 3.85 -30.55 -0.59
CA GLN A 207 4.10 -29.13 -0.39
C GLN A 207 3.93 -28.73 1.08
N CYS A 208 4.81 -27.84 1.57
CA CYS A 208 4.73 -27.26 2.93
C CYS A 208 3.41 -26.52 3.11
N ARG A 209 2.74 -26.70 4.27
CA ARG A 209 1.45 -26.06 4.62
C ARG A 209 1.47 -24.54 4.38
N TYR A 210 2.58 -23.91 4.73
CA TYR A 210 2.87 -22.51 4.45
C TYR A 210 2.68 -22.13 2.96
N TRP A 211 3.27 -22.90 2.04
CA TRP A 211 3.15 -22.65 0.60
C TRP A 211 1.75 -22.93 0.08
N THR A 212 1.06 -23.94 0.62
CA THR A 212 -0.34 -24.20 0.29
C THR A 212 -1.24 -23.04 0.71
N ALA A 213 -1.07 -22.50 1.92
CA ALA A 213 -1.82 -21.32 2.38
C ALA A 213 -1.54 -20.10 1.49
N ARG A 214 -0.27 -19.89 1.11
CA ARG A 214 0.12 -18.80 0.21
C ARG A 214 -0.46 -18.95 -1.20
N GLN A 215 -0.49 -20.17 -1.74
CA GLN A 215 -1.12 -20.49 -3.02
C GLN A 215 -2.64 -20.22 -2.97
N ARG A 216 -3.32 -20.59 -1.88
CA ARG A 216 -4.76 -20.36 -1.69
C ARG A 216 -5.13 -18.88 -1.57
N ALA A 217 -4.26 -18.07 -0.98
CA ALA A 217 -4.51 -16.64 -0.78
C ALA A 217 -4.05 -15.75 -1.94
N LEU A 218 -2.88 -16.05 -2.53
CA LEU A 218 -2.17 -15.19 -3.47
C LEU A 218 -1.89 -15.86 -4.83
N GLY A 219 -2.31 -17.12 -5.03
CA GLY A 219 -2.07 -17.86 -6.26
C GLY A 219 -2.64 -17.16 -7.51
N PRO A 220 -2.18 -17.53 -8.71
CA PRO A 220 -2.52 -16.84 -9.96
C PRO A 220 -4.02 -16.85 -10.30
N THR A 221 -4.79 -17.78 -9.73
CA THR A 221 -6.25 -17.88 -9.91
C THR A 221 -7.04 -17.09 -8.86
N THR A 222 -6.40 -16.73 -7.74
CA THR A 222 -7.03 -16.00 -6.64
C THR A 222 -7.28 -14.54 -7.00
N ALA A 223 -8.25 -13.89 -6.37
CA ALA A 223 -8.55 -12.49 -6.65
C ALA A 223 -7.39 -11.55 -6.29
N MET A 224 -6.79 -11.72 -5.10
CA MET A 224 -5.62 -10.94 -4.68
C MET A 224 -4.42 -11.20 -5.60
N GLY A 225 -4.15 -12.47 -5.93
CA GLY A 225 -3.09 -12.83 -6.87
C GLY A 225 -3.28 -12.18 -8.25
N ARG A 226 -4.49 -12.23 -8.81
CA ARG A 226 -4.82 -11.56 -10.09
C ARG A 226 -4.67 -10.04 -10.00
N LEU A 227 -5.08 -9.41 -8.90
CA LEU A 227 -4.92 -7.96 -8.68
C LEU A 227 -3.45 -7.54 -8.65
N LEU A 228 -2.60 -8.32 -7.97
CA LEU A 228 -1.17 -8.02 -7.81
C LEU A 228 -0.31 -8.44 -8.99
N ALA A 229 -0.81 -9.29 -9.88
CA ALA A 229 -0.11 -9.75 -11.07
C ALA A 229 0.28 -8.60 -12.02
N SER A 230 1.23 -8.90 -12.93
CA SER A 230 1.56 -7.96 -14.01
C SER A 230 0.33 -7.73 -14.88
N LYS A 231 0.09 -6.48 -15.28
CA LYS A 231 -1.04 -6.12 -16.13
C LYS A 231 -0.59 -5.96 -17.58
N PRO A 232 -1.42 -6.39 -18.55
CA PRO A 232 -1.12 -6.18 -19.97
C PRO A 232 -1.23 -4.70 -20.37
N ILE A 233 -1.97 -3.92 -19.58
CA ILE A 233 -2.17 -2.49 -19.77
C ILE A 233 -1.20 -1.69 -18.88
N GLN A 234 -0.79 -0.51 -19.37
CA GLN A 234 -0.05 0.44 -18.56
C GLN A 234 -0.98 1.02 -17.47
N MET A 235 -0.61 0.85 -16.21
CA MET A 235 -1.36 1.39 -15.09
C MET A 235 -0.95 2.85 -14.82
N PRO A 236 -1.86 3.67 -14.26
CA PRO A 236 -1.46 4.96 -13.70
C PRO A 236 -0.39 4.77 -12.62
N MET A 237 0.59 5.67 -12.57
CA MET A 237 1.67 5.62 -11.58
C MET A 237 1.16 5.58 -10.14
N SER A 238 0.02 6.23 -9.83
CA SER A 238 -0.60 6.16 -8.50
C SER A 238 -0.96 4.73 -8.09
N ASP A 239 -1.37 3.91 -9.05
CA ASP A 239 -1.84 2.55 -8.82
C ASP A 239 -0.65 1.58 -8.78
N GLU A 240 0.38 1.81 -9.60
CA GLU A 240 1.66 1.08 -9.51
C GLU A 240 2.31 1.22 -8.13
N ARG A 241 2.32 2.44 -7.57
CA ARG A 241 2.84 2.72 -6.22
C ARG A 241 2.10 1.94 -5.14
N LEU A 242 0.77 1.83 -5.25
CA LEU A 242 -0.05 1.04 -4.32
C LEU A 242 0.23 -0.45 -4.43
N VAL A 243 0.31 -0.99 -5.65
CA VAL A 243 0.62 -2.41 -5.87
C VAL A 243 2.02 -2.72 -5.33
N MET A 244 3.00 -1.85 -5.59
CA MET A 244 4.36 -1.99 -5.06
C MET A 244 4.39 -2.02 -3.53
N ALA A 245 3.73 -1.07 -2.87
CA ALA A 245 3.63 -1.04 -1.41
C ALA A 245 2.94 -2.28 -0.85
N THR A 246 1.86 -2.74 -1.50
CA THR A 246 1.11 -3.92 -1.06
C THR A 246 1.97 -5.18 -1.13
N ILE A 247 2.67 -5.39 -2.24
CA ILE A 247 3.54 -6.55 -2.44
C ILE A 247 4.72 -6.51 -1.46
N TYR A 248 5.32 -5.33 -1.27
CA TYR A 248 6.40 -5.16 -0.30
C TYR A 248 5.94 -5.47 1.12
N ALA A 249 4.80 -4.92 1.54
CA ALA A 249 4.22 -5.16 2.85
C ALA A 249 3.89 -6.64 3.09
N LEU A 250 3.28 -7.32 2.12
CA LEU A 250 3.00 -8.75 2.19
C LEU A 250 4.29 -9.57 2.38
N ASN A 251 5.31 -9.34 1.57
CA ASN A 251 6.59 -10.02 1.71
C ASN A 251 7.25 -9.73 3.07
N GLY A 252 7.20 -8.47 3.52
CA GLY A 252 7.75 -8.06 4.82
C GLY A 252 7.06 -8.73 6.01
N ILE A 253 5.73 -8.70 6.05
CA ILE A 253 4.94 -9.35 7.11
C ILE A 253 5.25 -10.84 7.16
N LEU A 254 5.20 -11.53 6.02
CA LEU A 254 5.45 -12.98 5.98
C LEU A 254 6.89 -13.33 6.38
N CYS A 255 7.88 -12.52 6.00
CA CYS A 255 9.26 -12.68 6.44
C CYS A 255 9.45 -12.41 7.93
N ASN A 256 8.68 -11.49 8.52
CA ASN A 256 8.69 -11.24 9.96
C ASN A 256 8.03 -12.37 10.75
N LEU A 257 7.10 -13.11 10.14
CA LEU A 257 6.46 -14.31 10.71
C LEU A 257 7.27 -15.60 10.47
N GLN A 258 8.56 -15.53 10.10
CA GLN A 258 9.38 -16.67 9.71
C GLN A 258 9.55 -17.80 10.74
N GLY A 259 9.11 -17.61 11.98
CA GLY A 259 9.07 -18.63 13.05
C GLY A 259 7.68 -18.94 13.59
N ASP A 260 6.62 -18.39 13.00
CA ASP A 260 5.22 -18.58 13.41
C ASP A 260 4.36 -18.87 12.16
N ASP A 261 4.47 -20.12 11.68
CA ASP A 261 3.76 -20.56 10.49
C ASP A 261 2.22 -20.51 10.70
N ALA A 262 1.73 -20.67 11.94
CA ALA A 262 0.30 -20.58 12.26
C ALA A 262 -0.24 -19.14 12.11
N ALA A 263 0.48 -18.14 12.62
CA ALA A 263 0.15 -16.74 12.40
C ALA A 263 0.20 -16.38 10.90
N ALA A 264 1.20 -16.88 10.17
CA ALA A 264 1.32 -16.65 8.73
C ALA A 264 0.16 -17.30 7.94
N GLU A 265 -0.23 -18.53 8.28
CA GLU A 265 -1.38 -19.23 7.67
C GLU A 265 -2.67 -18.47 7.92
N THR A 266 -2.92 -18.05 9.17
CA THR A 266 -4.11 -17.28 9.53
C THR A 266 -4.12 -15.94 8.78
N PHE A 267 -2.97 -15.26 8.66
CA PHE A 267 -2.84 -13.98 7.95
C PHE A 267 -3.25 -14.13 6.50
N LEU A 268 -2.68 -15.13 5.83
CA LEU A 268 -2.98 -15.43 4.43
C LEU A 268 -4.44 -15.84 4.22
N ALA A 269 -5.00 -16.64 5.12
CA ALA A 269 -6.42 -17.03 5.08
C ALA A 269 -7.33 -15.79 5.12
N ASN A 270 -7.09 -14.89 6.10
CA ASN A 270 -7.83 -13.62 6.20
C ASN A 270 -7.68 -12.76 4.93
N VAL A 271 -6.46 -12.66 4.36
CA VAL A 271 -6.23 -11.89 3.12
C VAL A 271 -7.04 -12.47 1.96
N GLY A 272 -7.00 -13.79 1.78
CA GLY A 272 -7.74 -14.47 0.72
C GLY A 272 -9.26 -14.29 0.88
N GLU A 273 -9.78 -14.59 2.07
CA GLU A 273 -11.20 -14.47 2.40
C GLU A 273 -11.69 -13.02 2.23
N MET A 274 -11.00 -12.05 2.83
CA MET A 274 -11.40 -10.65 2.81
C MET A 274 -11.38 -10.09 1.39
N THR A 275 -10.45 -10.52 0.53
CA THR A 275 -10.42 -10.10 -0.88
C THR A 275 -11.60 -10.65 -1.67
N VAL A 276 -11.89 -11.96 -1.55
CA VAL A 276 -13.00 -12.60 -2.26
C VAL A 276 -14.35 -12.04 -1.81
N ASN A 277 -14.49 -11.79 -0.51
CA ASN A 277 -15.70 -11.20 0.05
C ASN A 277 -15.86 -9.73 -0.32
N SER A 278 -14.80 -9.04 -0.73
CA SER A 278 -14.86 -7.62 -1.08
C SER A 278 -15.14 -7.34 -2.55
N LEU A 279 -15.03 -8.32 -3.44
CA LEU A 279 -15.22 -8.15 -4.88
C LEU A 279 -16.54 -8.76 -5.36
N ASP A 280 -17.17 -8.08 -6.32
CA ASP A 280 -18.36 -8.60 -7.01
C ASP A 280 -18.03 -9.82 -7.88
N GLU A 281 -19.02 -10.69 -8.10
CA GLU A 281 -18.88 -11.81 -9.03
C GLU A 281 -18.78 -11.31 -10.48
N GLY A 282 -17.91 -11.94 -11.27
CA GLY A 282 -17.72 -11.59 -12.68
C GLY A 282 -16.85 -10.35 -12.96
N VAL A 283 -16.24 -9.75 -11.95
CA VAL A 283 -15.30 -8.63 -12.14
C VAL A 283 -14.08 -9.10 -12.95
N ASP A 284 -13.85 -8.44 -14.09
CA ASP A 284 -12.64 -8.66 -14.87
C ASP A 284 -11.44 -8.00 -14.18
N LEU A 285 -10.53 -8.83 -13.67
CA LEU A 285 -9.31 -8.39 -13.01
C LEU A 285 -8.13 -8.20 -13.99
N SER A 286 -8.33 -8.47 -15.29
CA SER A 286 -7.36 -8.17 -16.34
C SER A 286 -7.24 -6.65 -16.57
N VAL A 287 -8.37 -5.94 -16.47
CA VAL A 287 -8.48 -4.47 -16.43
C VAL A 287 -9.13 -4.10 -15.09
N PRO A 288 -8.38 -4.21 -13.98
CA PRO A 288 -8.98 -4.11 -12.67
C PRO A 288 -9.52 -2.68 -12.44
N PRO A 289 -10.72 -2.53 -11.87
CA PRO A 289 -11.22 -1.24 -11.48
C PRO A 289 -10.28 -0.62 -10.45
N ARG A 290 -10.01 0.68 -10.60
CA ARG A 290 -9.03 1.42 -9.78
C ARG A 290 -9.27 1.24 -8.27
N PHE A 291 -10.53 1.15 -7.85
CA PHE A 291 -10.90 0.94 -6.44
C PHE A 291 -10.53 -0.46 -5.92
N ALA A 292 -10.59 -1.50 -6.75
CA ALA A 292 -10.17 -2.84 -6.34
C ALA A 292 -8.66 -2.88 -6.03
N LEU A 293 -7.82 -2.22 -6.85
CA LEU A 293 -6.39 -2.07 -6.57
C LEU A 293 -6.12 -1.25 -5.31
N GLN A 294 -6.90 -0.18 -5.10
CA GLN A 294 -6.80 0.63 -3.89
C GLN A 294 -7.17 -0.15 -2.62
N ASN A 295 -8.07 -1.11 -2.70
CA ASN A 295 -8.50 -1.91 -1.55
C ASN A 295 -7.42 -2.91 -1.11
N CYS A 296 -6.51 -3.35 -1.98
CA CYS A 296 -5.50 -4.36 -1.64
C CYS A 296 -4.65 -3.96 -0.43
N VAL A 297 -4.15 -2.72 -0.40
CA VAL A 297 -3.33 -2.24 0.72
C VAL A 297 -4.13 -2.17 2.02
N HIS A 298 -5.39 -1.77 1.95
CA HIS A 298 -6.25 -1.69 3.13
C HIS A 298 -6.64 -3.07 3.66
N ILE A 299 -6.90 -4.04 2.77
CA ILE A 299 -7.14 -5.44 3.15
C ILE A 299 -5.94 -5.97 3.91
N VAL A 300 -4.71 -5.73 3.42
CA VAL A 300 -3.47 -6.13 4.11
C VAL A 300 -3.37 -5.49 5.50
N ILE A 301 -3.65 -4.19 5.61
CA ILE A 301 -3.65 -3.45 6.88
C ILE A 301 -4.67 -4.02 7.87
N ALA A 302 -5.91 -4.23 7.42
CA ALA A 302 -6.99 -4.74 8.26
C ALA A 302 -6.73 -6.19 8.71
N CYS A 303 -6.18 -7.03 7.83
CA CYS A 303 -5.78 -8.38 8.18
C CYS A 303 -4.64 -8.39 9.20
N ALA A 304 -3.67 -7.48 9.07
CA ALA A 304 -2.59 -7.32 10.02
C ALA A 304 -3.12 -6.85 11.39
N GLU A 305 -4.01 -5.86 11.42
CA GLU A 305 -4.64 -5.38 12.66
C GLU A 305 -5.45 -6.48 13.35
N LYS A 306 -6.29 -7.21 12.61
CA LYS A 306 -7.12 -8.31 13.13
C LYS A 306 -6.31 -9.38 13.87
N GLN A 307 -5.03 -9.52 13.54
CA GLN A 307 -4.11 -10.48 14.15
C GLN A 307 -3.13 -9.86 15.12
N GLY A 308 -3.31 -8.59 15.46
CA GLY A 308 -2.37 -7.84 16.30
C GLY A 308 -1.02 -7.59 15.63
N LEU A 309 -0.83 -7.93 14.35
CA LEU A 309 0.43 -7.76 13.61
C LEU A 309 0.83 -6.31 13.39
N TRP A 310 -0.12 -5.39 13.58
CA TRP A 310 0.10 -3.96 13.57
C TRP A 310 1.01 -3.49 14.71
N PHE A 311 0.92 -4.14 15.87
CA PHE A 311 1.73 -3.87 17.06
C PHE A 311 2.64 -5.04 17.46
N TYR A 312 2.47 -6.22 16.87
CA TYR A 312 3.24 -7.41 17.19
C TYR A 312 4.70 -7.28 16.75
N HIS A 313 5.61 -7.42 17.71
CA HIS A 313 7.05 -7.31 17.47
C HIS A 313 7.75 -8.65 17.21
N GLY A 314 7.06 -9.79 17.27
CA GLY A 314 7.72 -11.10 17.11
C GLY A 314 8.72 -11.46 18.22
N PRO A 315 9.18 -12.72 18.26
CA PRO A 315 10.23 -13.12 19.19
C PRO A 315 11.56 -12.44 18.81
N GLY A 316 12.07 -11.57 19.67
CA GLY A 316 13.39 -10.95 19.49
C GLY A 316 13.48 -9.86 18.42
N HIS A 317 12.37 -9.30 17.93
CA HIS A 317 12.41 -8.06 17.15
C HIS A 317 11.86 -6.87 17.95
N ALA A 318 12.40 -5.68 17.67
CA ALA A 318 12.03 -4.44 18.35
C ALA A 318 10.95 -3.64 17.58
N LEU A 319 10.54 -4.10 16.40
CA LEU A 319 9.66 -3.37 15.47
C LEU A 319 8.46 -4.24 15.07
N PRO A 320 7.29 -3.63 14.79
CA PRO A 320 6.10 -4.36 14.42
C PRO A 320 6.24 -5.12 13.09
N ALA A 321 5.46 -6.18 12.90
CA ALA A 321 5.51 -7.01 11.71
C ALA A 321 5.11 -6.25 10.44
N MET A 322 4.07 -5.41 10.53
CA MET A 322 3.77 -4.41 9.50
C MET A 322 4.49 -3.10 9.83
N ARG A 323 5.23 -2.53 8.88
CA ARG A 323 5.94 -1.24 9.04
C ARG A 323 5.54 -0.32 7.89
N THR A 324 4.48 0.47 8.10
CA THR A 324 3.89 1.30 7.02
C THR A 324 4.85 2.33 6.47
N TRP A 325 5.68 2.95 7.32
CA TRP A 325 6.69 3.91 6.86
C TRP A 325 7.75 3.27 5.94
N GLU A 326 8.17 2.02 6.20
CA GLU A 326 9.16 1.37 5.33
C GLU A 326 8.61 1.10 3.94
N ALA A 327 7.32 0.78 3.84
CA ALA A 327 6.66 0.66 2.56
C ALA A 327 6.59 2.01 1.82
N LEU A 328 6.36 3.12 2.54
CA LEU A 328 6.47 4.47 1.94
C LEU A 328 7.89 4.73 1.45
N GLU A 329 8.90 4.52 2.31
CA GLU A 329 10.31 4.78 2.00
C GLU A 329 10.75 3.96 0.78
N PHE A 330 10.43 2.67 0.79
CA PHE A 330 10.74 1.76 -0.30
C PHE A 330 10.13 2.21 -1.63
N VAL A 331 8.85 2.62 -1.63
CA VAL A 331 8.19 3.13 -2.83
C VAL A 331 8.85 4.42 -3.31
N GLU A 332 9.09 5.40 -2.43
CA GLU A 332 9.74 6.66 -2.83
C GLU A 332 11.16 6.43 -3.38
N ILE A 333 11.94 5.55 -2.74
CA ILE A 333 13.28 5.16 -3.21
C ILE A 333 13.19 4.53 -4.59
N THR A 334 12.27 3.60 -4.79
CA THR A 334 12.11 2.90 -6.07
C THR A 334 11.66 3.86 -7.18
N MET A 335 10.82 4.85 -6.85
CA MET A 335 10.40 5.92 -7.75
C MET A 335 11.54 6.88 -8.13
N LEU A 336 12.73 6.76 -7.53
CA LEU A 336 13.96 7.47 -7.95
C LEU A 336 14.79 6.67 -8.95
N THR A 337 14.39 5.46 -9.34
CA THR A 337 15.07 4.67 -10.38
C THR A 337 14.35 4.72 -11.73
N SER A 338 15.04 4.28 -12.78
CA SER A 338 14.49 4.10 -14.12
C SER A 338 13.29 3.14 -14.16
N PRO A 339 12.30 3.33 -15.06
CA PRO A 339 11.14 2.46 -15.17
C PRO A 339 11.47 0.98 -15.36
N ALA A 340 12.53 0.67 -16.12
CA ALA A 340 13.01 -0.70 -16.32
C ALA A 340 13.45 -1.35 -14.99
N LYS A 341 14.12 -0.59 -14.11
CA LYS A 341 14.55 -1.08 -12.80
C LYS A 341 13.39 -1.22 -11.83
N GLN A 342 12.42 -0.30 -11.88
CA GLN A 342 11.16 -0.43 -11.14
C GLN A 342 10.43 -1.73 -11.53
N GLN A 343 10.35 -2.03 -12.84
CA GLN A 343 9.76 -3.29 -13.33
C GLN A 343 10.55 -4.53 -12.88
N LYS A 344 11.89 -4.51 -12.93
CA LYS A 344 12.75 -5.60 -12.43
C LYS A 344 12.49 -5.87 -10.94
N ILE A 345 12.43 -4.82 -10.13
CA ILE A 345 12.13 -4.91 -8.69
C ILE A 345 10.73 -5.48 -8.46
N MET A 346 9.72 -4.98 -9.17
CA MET A 346 8.35 -5.49 -9.08
C MET A 346 8.23 -6.96 -9.50
N ALA A 347 8.93 -7.37 -10.55
CA ALA A 347 8.96 -8.75 -11.01
C ALA A 347 9.58 -9.68 -9.96
N ALA A 348 10.71 -9.28 -9.36
CA ALA A 348 11.34 -10.04 -8.28
C ALA A 348 10.41 -10.18 -7.05
N LEU A 349 9.84 -9.06 -6.58
CA LEU A 349 8.92 -9.04 -5.45
C LEU A 349 7.67 -9.90 -5.66
N ARG A 350 7.07 -9.86 -6.86
CA ARG A 350 5.97 -10.77 -7.27
C ARG A 350 6.42 -12.22 -7.29
N GLY A 351 7.61 -12.45 -7.85
CA GLY A 351 8.24 -13.75 -7.89
C GLY A 351 8.43 -14.35 -6.51
N TRP A 352 8.66 -13.55 -5.47
CA TRP A 352 8.77 -14.02 -4.08
C TRP A 352 7.41 -14.24 -3.41
N LEU A 353 6.32 -13.62 -3.90
CA LEU A 353 4.97 -13.81 -3.36
C LEU A 353 4.35 -15.17 -3.68
N CYS A 354 4.59 -15.71 -4.87
CA CYS A 354 3.93 -16.94 -5.31
C CYS A 354 4.94 -18.04 -5.62
N TRP A 355 4.61 -19.27 -5.26
CA TRP A 355 5.31 -20.43 -5.76
C TRP A 355 4.75 -20.75 -7.15
N GLN A 356 5.51 -20.46 -8.21
CA GLN A 356 5.29 -21.13 -9.47
C GLN A 356 6.16 -22.40 -9.43
N PRO A 357 5.57 -23.61 -9.56
CA PRO A 357 6.36 -24.79 -9.84
C PRO A 357 7.19 -24.45 -11.07
N GLN A 358 8.51 -24.45 -10.92
CA GLN A 358 9.38 -24.41 -12.09
C GLN A 358 9.07 -25.68 -12.88
N GLU A 359 8.22 -25.57 -13.89
CA GLU A 359 8.41 -26.40 -15.08
C GLU A 359 9.89 -26.21 -15.48
N LEU A 360 10.54 -27.32 -15.84
CA LEU A 360 11.92 -27.44 -16.29
C LEU A 360 12.18 -26.59 -17.55
N THR A 361 11.97 -25.29 -17.47
CA THR A 361 12.51 -24.32 -18.40
C THR A 361 13.98 -24.21 -18.04
N THR A 362 14.82 -24.55 -19.00
CA THR A 362 16.29 -24.60 -19.00
C THR A 362 16.95 -23.22 -18.82
N GLY A 363 16.36 -22.38 -17.98
CA GLY A 363 16.83 -21.09 -17.55
C GLY A 363 16.15 -20.79 -16.23
N GLY A 364 16.65 -21.38 -15.15
CA GLY A 364 16.20 -21.10 -13.79
C GLY A 364 16.36 -19.60 -13.52
N GLY A 365 15.27 -18.85 -13.73
CA GLY A 365 15.23 -17.42 -13.53
C GLY A 365 15.45 -17.14 -12.05
N ASP A 366 16.70 -16.93 -11.66
CA ASP A 366 17.05 -16.49 -10.34
C ASP A 366 16.34 -15.14 -10.15
N THR A 367 15.32 -15.12 -9.30
CA THR A 367 14.60 -13.90 -8.88
C THR A 367 15.50 -13.08 -7.94
N SER A 368 16.80 -13.06 -8.23
CA SER A 368 17.82 -12.37 -7.48
C SER A 368 17.71 -10.89 -7.75
N LEU A 369 17.52 -10.11 -6.69
CA LEU A 369 17.63 -8.68 -6.75
C LEU A 369 19.03 -8.31 -6.24
N PHE A 370 19.84 -7.68 -7.08
CA PHE A 370 21.26 -7.35 -6.81
C PHE A 370 22.10 -8.61 -6.62
N SER A 371 22.49 -9.21 -7.74
CA SER A 371 23.22 -10.49 -7.81
C SER A 371 24.61 -10.39 -7.18
N ASP A 372 25.17 -9.19 -7.12
CA ASP A 372 26.44 -8.87 -6.47
C ASP A 372 26.39 -7.47 -5.83
N ASP A 373 27.46 -7.11 -5.10
CA ASP A 373 27.58 -5.80 -4.47
C ASP A 373 27.78 -4.67 -5.48
N LYS A 374 28.20 -4.97 -6.72
CA LYS A 374 28.37 -3.99 -7.79
C LYS A 374 27.00 -3.52 -8.30
N GLU A 375 26.09 -4.44 -8.63
CA GLU A 375 24.71 -4.12 -9.02
C GLU A 375 23.99 -3.33 -7.92
N LEU A 376 24.25 -3.67 -6.65
CA LEU A 376 23.71 -2.91 -5.53
C LEU A 376 24.28 -1.50 -5.49
N GLN A 377 25.59 -1.33 -5.69
CA GLN A 377 26.21 -0.01 -5.68
C GLN A 377 25.70 0.85 -6.85
N GLU A 378 25.63 0.30 -8.06
CA GLU A 378 25.06 0.98 -9.24
C GLU A 378 23.60 1.41 -8.99
N PHE A 379 22.80 0.59 -8.30
CA PHE A 379 21.47 0.97 -7.86
C PHE A 379 21.46 2.15 -6.90
N LYS A 380 22.36 2.16 -5.91
CA LYS A 380 22.47 3.27 -4.97
C LYS A 380 22.90 4.56 -5.67
N ASP A 381 23.87 4.48 -6.56
CA ASP A 381 24.41 5.62 -7.30
C ASP A 381 23.33 6.26 -8.20
N GLU A 382 22.54 5.43 -8.89
CA GLU A 382 21.39 5.89 -9.69
C GLU A 382 20.36 6.67 -8.84
N ILE A 383 20.00 6.14 -7.67
CA ILE A 383 19.05 6.80 -6.75
C ILE A 383 19.61 8.16 -6.30
N ILE A 384 20.87 8.21 -5.89
CA ILE A 384 21.52 9.44 -5.42
C ILE A 384 21.58 10.47 -6.54
N ALA A 385 21.96 10.07 -7.75
CA ALA A 385 22.01 10.95 -8.92
C ALA A 385 20.63 11.55 -9.23
N ASN A 386 19.59 10.71 -9.29
CA ASN A 386 18.23 11.16 -9.58
C ASN A 386 17.63 12.02 -8.46
N TRP A 387 17.95 11.73 -7.19
CA TRP A 387 17.56 12.57 -6.07
C TRP A 387 18.20 13.96 -6.13
N LYS A 388 19.51 14.04 -6.43
CA LYS A 388 20.23 15.31 -6.62
C LYS A 388 19.64 16.11 -7.79
N ALA A 389 19.36 15.45 -8.92
CA ALA A 389 18.77 16.09 -10.10
C ALA A 389 17.38 16.68 -9.80
N ARG A 390 16.51 15.93 -9.10
CA ARG A 390 15.18 16.41 -8.69
C ARG A 390 15.22 17.58 -7.72
N ARG A 391 16.30 17.73 -6.94
CA ARG A 391 16.50 18.89 -6.07
C ARG A 391 17.07 20.09 -6.82
N GLY A 392 18.05 19.87 -7.71
CA GLY A 392 18.65 20.93 -8.53
C GLY A 392 17.66 21.62 -9.45
N SER A 393 16.69 20.86 -10.00
CA SER A 393 15.61 21.43 -10.83
C SER A 393 14.63 22.31 -10.04
N GLY A 394 14.46 22.09 -8.73
CA GLY A 394 13.62 22.92 -7.86
C GLY A 394 14.24 24.26 -7.47
N THR A 395 15.56 24.41 -7.55
CA THR A 395 16.29 25.67 -7.32
C THR A 395 16.35 26.55 -8.57
N SER A 396 16.45 25.96 -9.77
CA SER A 396 16.54 26.72 -11.03
C SER A 396 15.24 27.47 -11.40
N SER A 397 14.07 26.93 -11.04
CA SER A 397 12.78 27.61 -11.28
C SER A 397 12.55 28.85 -10.40
N ARG A 398 13.44 29.13 -9.44
CA ARG A 398 13.31 30.27 -8.53
C ARG A 398 14.09 31.51 -8.99
N GLU A 399 15.04 31.37 -9.91
CA GLU A 399 15.86 32.49 -10.40
C GLU A 399 15.30 33.18 -11.65
N THR A 400 14.43 32.51 -12.42
CA THR A 400 13.80 33.10 -13.62
C THR A 400 12.54 33.91 -13.34
N ALA A 401 11.97 33.85 -12.13
CA ALA A 401 10.76 34.61 -11.77
C ALA A 401 11.06 36.03 -11.25
N THR A 402 12.31 36.40 -11.00
CA THR A 402 12.69 37.71 -10.44
C THR A 402 13.20 38.73 -11.46
N HIS A 403 13.31 38.39 -12.75
CA HIS A 403 13.86 39.30 -13.76
C HIS A 403 12.88 39.80 -14.84
N ALA A 404 11.58 39.56 -14.72
CA ALA A 404 10.58 40.15 -15.61
C ALA A 404 9.76 41.23 -14.89
N LYS A 405 10.39 42.38 -14.58
CA LYS A 405 9.70 43.66 -14.42
C LYS A 405 10.53 44.82 -14.96
N HIS A 406 9.86 45.58 -15.84
CA HIS A 406 10.14 46.91 -16.40
C HIS A 406 11.08 47.00 -17.61
N PRO A 407 10.75 47.84 -18.62
CA PRO A 407 9.87 49.04 -18.57
C PRO A 407 8.37 48.77 -18.66
#